data_AF-A0A523Y7Y5-F1
#
_entry.id   AF-A0A523Y7Y5-F1
#
_cell.length_a   1.000
_cell.length_b   1.000
_cell.length_c   1.000
_cell.angle_alpha   90.00
_cell.angle_beta   90.00
_cell.angle_gamma   90.00
#
_symmetry.space_group_name_H-M   'P 1'
#
loop_
_entity.id
_entity.type
_entity.pdbx_description
1 polymer ?
#
loop_
_entity_poly.entity_id
_entity_poly.type
_entity_poly.pdbx_seq_one_letter_code
_entity_poly.pdbx_strand_id
1 'polypeptide(L)'
;MRNIILTLSAMALLAGCTSKEEKALMQAYEKKKSYHQQLQKTEKTQLYDGLITKALLTATYLNEQNIDKDNKPDEVFVVGVYIEESEEESFDQEGYSLTLNGDAPKSIKKLEADDPLLKHISFVSEWNYF
;
A
#
# COMPACT_ATOMS: atom_id res chain seq x y z
N MET A 1 -10.56 29.72 45.92
CA MET A 1 -9.34 28.90 46.04
C MET A 1 -9.62 27.39 46.01
N ARG A 2 -10.59 26.85 46.77
CA ARG A 2 -10.93 25.41 46.77
C ARG A 2 -11.32 24.82 45.40
N ASN A 3 -12.12 25.55 44.61
CA ASN A 3 -12.53 25.09 43.28
C ASN A 3 -11.39 25.09 42.26
N ILE A 4 -10.43 26.02 42.39
CA ILE A 4 -9.25 26.11 41.51
C ILE A 4 -8.30 24.92 41.75
N ILE A 5 -8.11 24.53 43.01
CA ILE A 5 -7.30 23.36 43.39
C ILE A 5 -7.94 22.06 42.86
N LEU A 6 -9.27 21.94 42.97
CA LEU A 6 -10.00 20.79 42.41
C LEU A 6 -9.87 20.71 40.88
N THR A 7 -9.97 21.83 40.16
CA THR A 7 -9.75 21.84 38.70
C THR A 7 -8.31 21.53 38.34
N LEU A 8 -7.33 22.01 39.11
CA LEU A 8 -5.91 21.74 38.85
C LEU A 8 -5.56 20.27 39.10
N SER A 9 -6.10 19.66 40.16
CA SER A 9 -5.96 18.23 40.43
C SER A 9 -6.64 17.36 39.38
N ALA A 10 -7.81 17.73 38.90
CA ALA A 10 -8.48 17.02 37.81
C ALA A 10 -7.65 17.06 36.50
N MET A 11 -7.03 18.20 36.18
CA MET A 11 -6.17 18.35 35.02
C MET A 11 -4.87 17.52 35.13
N ALA A 12 -4.29 17.43 36.32
CA ALA A 12 -3.11 16.62 36.59
C ALA A 12 -3.39 15.10 36.46
N LEU A 13 -4.59 14.65 36.84
CA LEU A 13 -5.01 13.25 36.67
C LEU A 13 -5.19 12.86 35.19
N LEU A 14 -5.59 13.82 34.33
CA LEU A 14 -5.73 13.59 32.89
C LEU A 14 -4.39 13.59 32.13
N ALA A 15 -3.39 14.36 32.59
CA ALA A 15 -2.08 14.43 31.95
C ALA A 15 -1.18 13.20 32.23
N GLY A 16 -1.49 12.41 33.26
CA GLY A 16 -0.71 11.25 33.68
C GLY A 16 -1.05 9.91 32.99
N CYS A 17 -2.13 9.85 32.20
CA CYS A 17 -2.62 8.60 31.62
C CYS A 17 -1.87 8.11 30.37
N THR A 18 -0.94 8.89 29.79
CA THR A 18 -0.16 8.38 28.64
C THR A 18 0.92 7.41 29.10
N SER A 19 0.64 6.12 28.97
CA SER A 19 1.57 5.07 29.38
C SER A 19 2.73 4.94 28.39
N LYS A 20 3.86 4.36 28.83
CA LYS A 20 4.98 4.03 27.95
C LYS A 20 4.55 3.10 26.81
N GLU A 21 3.59 2.23 27.08
CA GLU A 21 3.04 1.27 26.13
C GLU A 21 2.20 1.96 25.05
N GLU A 22 1.38 2.94 25.42
CA GLU A 22 0.62 3.74 24.45
C GLU A 22 1.54 4.53 23.50
N LYS A 23 2.63 5.10 24.03
CA LYS A 23 3.63 5.79 23.19
C LYS A 23 4.33 4.82 22.22
N ALA A 24 4.69 3.63 22.70
CA ALA A 24 5.29 2.59 21.86
C ALA A 24 4.32 2.10 20.77
N LEU A 25 3.05 1.92 21.12
CA LEU A 25 2.00 1.56 20.16
C LEU A 25 1.81 2.64 19.10
N MET A 26 1.74 3.91 19.50
CA MET A 26 1.57 5.02 18.57
C MET A 26 2.78 5.16 17.63
N GLN A 27 4.00 4.96 18.15
CA GLN A 27 5.21 4.93 17.32
C GLN A 27 5.22 3.76 16.33
N ALA A 28 4.79 2.57 16.75
CA ALA A 28 4.68 1.41 15.88
C ALA A 28 3.62 1.62 14.78
N TYR A 29 2.50 2.25 15.14
CA TYR A 29 1.44 2.62 14.20
C TYR A 29 1.93 3.64 13.18
N GLU A 30 2.50 4.77 13.62
CA GLU A 30 3.03 5.79 12.70
C GLU A 30 4.12 5.23 11.77
N LYS A 31 4.96 4.31 12.27
CA LYS A 31 5.96 3.61 11.44
C LYS A 31 5.32 2.75 10.34
N LYS A 32 4.12 2.18 10.57
CA LYS A 32 3.43 1.29 9.62
C LYS A 32 2.28 1.96 8.87
N LYS A 33 1.96 3.21 9.17
CA LYS A 33 0.82 3.94 8.63
C LYS A 33 0.82 3.97 7.10
N SER A 34 1.96 4.28 6.49
CA SER A 34 2.10 4.31 5.03
C SER A 34 1.85 2.94 4.40
N TYR A 35 2.41 1.88 4.99
CA TYR A 35 2.17 0.50 4.55
C TYR A 35 0.67 0.14 4.61
N HIS A 36 0.00 0.47 5.71
CA HIS A 36 -1.44 0.19 5.85
C HIS A 36 -2.29 1.00 4.87
N GLN A 37 -1.92 2.25 4.60
CA GLN A 37 -2.59 3.07 3.59
C GLN A 37 -2.42 2.47 2.19
N GLN A 38 -1.22 2.01 1.84
CA GLN A 38 -0.99 1.37 0.54
C GLN A 38 -1.75 0.05 0.44
N LEU A 39 -1.77 -0.76 1.50
CA LEU A 39 -2.54 -2.00 1.53
C LEU A 39 -4.04 -1.78 1.26
N GLN A 40 -4.62 -0.69 1.77
CA GLN A 40 -6.03 -0.35 1.50
C GLN A 40 -6.28 0.08 0.05
N LYS A 41 -5.24 0.46 -0.69
CA LYS A 41 -5.28 0.83 -2.10
C LYS A 41 -4.80 -0.29 -3.02
N THR A 42 -4.52 -1.47 -2.47
CA THR A 42 -4.03 -2.63 -3.23
C THR A 42 -5.16 -3.61 -3.48
N GLU A 43 -5.41 -3.89 -4.75
CA GLU A 43 -6.26 -5.01 -5.17
C GLU A 43 -5.41 -6.22 -5.54
N LYS A 44 -5.96 -7.42 -5.32
CA LYS A 44 -5.31 -8.70 -5.63
C LYS A 44 -6.30 -9.64 -6.28
N THR A 45 -5.91 -10.22 -7.41
CA THR A 45 -6.68 -11.28 -8.08
C THR A 45 -5.77 -12.41 -8.52
N GLN A 46 -6.31 -13.62 -8.57
CA GLN A 46 -5.58 -14.84 -8.88
C GLN A 46 -6.38 -15.69 -9.85
N LEU A 47 -5.67 -16.31 -10.79
CA LEU A 47 -6.19 -17.33 -11.68
C LEU A 47 -5.69 -18.70 -11.20
N TYR A 48 -6.62 -19.64 -11.08
CA TYR A 48 -6.34 -21.00 -10.63
C TYR A 48 -6.69 -22.03 -11.71
N ASP A 49 -5.92 -23.10 -11.75
CA ASP A 49 -6.27 -24.35 -12.40
C ASP A 49 -6.22 -25.47 -11.34
N GLY A 50 -7.40 -25.89 -10.88
CA GLY A 50 -7.54 -26.78 -9.73
C GLY A 50 -6.97 -26.16 -8.46
N LEU A 51 -5.85 -26.70 -7.97
CA LEU A 51 -5.15 -26.25 -6.77
C LEU A 51 -3.90 -25.41 -7.08
N ILE A 52 -3.62 -25.15 -8.35
CA ILE A 52 -2.42 -24.49 -8.81
C ILE A 52 -2.75 -23.04 -9.17
N THR A 53 -1.98 -22.09 -8.64
CA THR A 53 -2.06 -20.68 -9.03
C THR A 53 -1.33 -20.51 -10.36
N LYS A 54 -2.09 -20.29 -11.44
CA LYS A 54 -1.53 -20.07 -12.78
C LYS A 54 -1.05 -18.64 -12.98
N ALA A 55 -1.78 -17.68 -12.42
CA ALA A 55 -1.37 -16.28 -12.43
C ALA A 55 -1.83 -15.54 -11.16
N LEU A 56 -1.05 -14.56 -10.75
CA LEU A 56 -1.36 -13.65 -9.66
C LEU A 56 -1.11 -12.21 -10.12
N LEU A 57 -2.11 -11.36 -9.99
CA LEU A 57 -2.03 -9.94 -10.26
C LEU A 57 -2.30 -9.16 -8.96
N THR A 58 -1.44 -8.21 -8.68
CA THR A 58 -1.61 -7.21 -7.62
C THR A 58 -1.48 -5.82 -8.21
N ALA A 59 -2.32 -4.88 -7.80
CA ALA A 59 -2.27 -3.51 -8.28
C ALA A 59 -2.51 -2.54 -7.12
N THR A 60 -1.52 -1.70 -6.81
CA THR A 60 -1.61 -0.64 -5.81
C THR A 60 -1.78 0.71 -6.48
N TYR A 61 -2.88 1.40 -6.17
CA TYR A 61 -3.15 2.73 -6.69
C TYR A 61 -2.35 3.81 -5.94
N LEU A 62 -1.57 4.62 -6.67
CA LEU A 62 -0.63 5.57 -6.06
C LEU A 62 -1.19 6.98 -5.85
N ASN A 63 -2.22 7.38 -6.59
CA ASN A 63 -2.69 8.77 -6.53
C ASN A 63 -3.40 9.07 -5.19
N GLU A 64 -3.28 10.31 -4.73
CA GLU A 64 -4.01 10.82 -3.58
C GLU A 64 -5.42 11.25 -3.97
N GLN A 65 -6.40 11.04 -3.10
CA GLN A 65 -7.79 11.43 -3.36
C GLN A 65 -8.03 12.95 -3.31
N ASN A 66 -6.97 13.76 -3.13
CA ASN A 66 -7.08 15.19 -2.86
C ASN A 66 -6.72 16.02 -4.10
N ILE A 67 -7.41 15.73 -5.20
CA ILE A 67 -7.18 16.36 -6.50
C ILE A 67 -8.31 17.36 -6.76
N ASP A 68 -7.90 18.59 -7.05
CA ASP A 68 -8.77 19.66 -7.53
C ASP A 68 -9.58 19.17 -8.74
N LYS A 69 -10.91 19.36 -8.73
CA LYS A 69 -11.84 18.72 -9.69
C LYS A 69 -11.53 19.04 -11.15
N ASP A 70 -10.79 20.11 -11.40
CA ASP A 70 -10.51 20.65 -12.71
C ASP A 70 -9.22 20.09 -13.35
N ASN A 71 -8.38 19.37 -12.60
CA ASN A 71 -7.15 18.77 -13.13
C ASN A 71 -7.02 17.32 -12.65
N LYS A 72 -7.55 16.37 -13.42
CA LYS A 72 -7.35 14.94 -13.14
C LYS A 72 -5.95 14.53 -13.62
N PRO A 73 -4.99 14.24 -12.72
CA PRO A 73 -3.71 13.69 -13.11
C PRO A 73 -3.90 12.29 -13.69
N ASP A 74 -2.89 11.83 -14.43
CA ASP A 74 -2.86 10.47 -14.94
C ASP A 74 -2.90 9.45 -13.80
N GLU A 75 -3.67 8.39 -13.99
CA GLU A 75 -3.80 7.33 -13.00
C GLU A 75 -2.53 6.48 -12.96
N VAL A 76 -1.92 6.36 -11.78
CA VAL A 76 -0.66 5.63 -11.60
C VAL A 76 -0.86 4.45 -10.66
N PHE A 77 -0.33 3.30 -11.07
CA PHE A 77 -0.39 2.04 -10.34
C PHE A 77 0.99 1.41 -10.24
N VAL A 78 1.26 0.73 -9.13
CA VAL A 78 2.31 -0.29 -9.06
C VAL A 78 1.65 -1.65 -9.26
N VAL A 79 2.09 -2.40 -10.26
CA VAL A 79 1.50 -3.68 -10.62
C VAL A 79 2.54 -4.78 -10.42
N GLY A 80 2.18 -5.81 -9.66
CA GLY A 80 2.96 -7.05 -9.53
C GLY A 80 2.24 -8.17 -10.27
N VAL A 81 2.95 -8.85 -11.16
CA VAL A 81 2.43 -10.00 -11.92
C VAL A 81 3.32 -11.21 -11.65
N TYR A 82 2.70 -12.35 -11.40
CA TYR A 82 3.35 -13.66 -11.34
C TYR A 82 2.60 -14.62 -12.25
N ILE A 83 3.34 -15.41 -13.03
CA ILE A 83 2.83 -16.45 -13.93
C ILE A 83 3.67 -17.71 -13.68
N GLU A 84 3.03 -18.87 -13.51
CA GLU A 84 3.69 -20.10 -13.04
C GLU A 84 4.82 -20.59 -13.98
N GLU A 85 4.66 -20.40 -15.29
CA GLU A 85 5.55 -20.97 -16.32
C GLU A 85 6.24 -19.89 -17.16
N SER A 86 6.27 -18.63 -16.70
CA SER A 86 6.93 -17.57 -17.47
C SER A 86 8.45 -17.63 -17.31
N GLU A 87 9.15 -18.00 -18.37
CA GLU A 87 10.62 -17.89 -18.46
C GLU A 87 11.08 -16.46 -18.76
N GLU A 88 10.16 -15.60 -19.19
CA GLU A 88 10.45 -14.23 -19.60
C GLU A 88 10.13 -13.23 -18.48
N GLU A 89 11.06 -12.30 -18.25
CA GLU A 89 10.92 -11.29 -17.20
C GLU A 89 9.90 -10.18 -17.53
N SER A 90 9.27 -10.22 -18.71
CA SER A 90 8.36 -9.17 -19.17
C SER A 90 6.99 -9.71 -19.59
N PHE A 91 5.97 -9.09 -19.01
CA PHE A 91 4.57 -9.48 -19.14
C PHE A 91 4.01 -9.33 -20.56
N ASP A 92 4.58 -8.44 -21.36
CA ASP A 92 4.13 -8.09 -22.71
C ASP A 92 4.60 -9.08 -23.79
N GLN A 93 5.58 -9.94 -23.50
CA GLN A 93 6.12 -10.86 -24.49
C GLN A 93 5.32 -12.17 -24.62
N GLU A 94 4.55 -12.56 -23.60
CA GLU A 94 3.69 -13.76 -23.64
C GLU A 94 2.28 -13.50 -24.24
N GLY A 95 2.04 -12.31 -24.82
CA GLY A 95 0.76 -11.96 -25.43
C GLY A 95 -0.31 -11.50 -24.44
N TYR A 96 0.06 -11.21 -23.19
CA TYR A 96 -0.82 -10.57 -22.22
C TYR A 96 -0.77 -9.04 -22.33
N SER A 97 -1.86 -8.37 -21.96
CA SER A 97 -1.97 -6.91 -21.97
C SER A 97 -2.56 -6.39 -20.66
N LEU A 98 -1.93 -5.36 -20.09
CA LEU A 98 -2.50 -4.61 -18.98
C LEU A 98 -3.36 -3.48 -19.55
N THR A 99 -4.56 -3.31 -19.02
CA THR A 99 -5.47 -2.23 -19.44
C THR A 99 -6.13 -1.61 -18.21
N LEU A 100 -6.51 -0.35 -18.34
CA LEU A 100 -7.38 0.34 -17.39
C LEU A 100 -8.71 0.60 -18.09
N ASN A 101 -9.77 -0.08 -17.68
CA ASN A 101 -11.09 0.01 -18.30
C ASN A 101 -11.08 -0.26 -19.83
N GLY A 102 -10.18 -1.12 -20.30
CA GLY A 102 -10.01 -1.45 -21.72
C GLY A 102 -9.05 -0.53 -22.48
N ASP A 103 -8.61 0.57 -21.89
CA ASP A 103 -7.62 1.46 -22.49
C ASP A 103 -6.20 0.98 -22.17
N ALA A 104 -5.31 1.09 -23.17
CA ALA A 104 -3.90 0.77 -23.01
C ALA A 104 -3.19 1.81 -22.12
N PRO A 105 -2.17 1.39 -21.34
CA PRO A 105 -1.43 2.29 -20.48
C PRO A 105 -0.65 3.31 -21.31
N LYS A 106 -0.62 4.55 -20.82
CA LYS A 106 0.18 5.63 -21.44
C LYS A 106 1.68 5.34 -21.39
N SER A 107 2.13 4.66 -20.34
CA SER A 107 3.52 4.29 -20.13
C SER A 107 3.59 3.08 -19.19
N ILE A 108 4.53 2.17 -19.45
CA ILE A 108 4.90 1.08 -18.56
C ILE A 108 6.39 1.23 -18.25
N LYS A 109 6.76 1.09 -16.97
CA LYS A 109 8.17 1.11 -16.53
C LYS A 109 8.38 -0.05 -15.57
N LYS A 110 9.34 -0.92 -15.88
CA LYS A 110 9.82 -1.95 -14.95
C LYS A 110 10.50 -1.27 -13.76
N LEU A 111 10.16 -1.71 -12.55
CA LEU A 111 10.78 -1.24 -11.31
C LEU A 111 11.81 -2.28 -10.86
N GLU A 112 12.98 -1.79 -10.46
CA GLU A 112 14.01 -2.62 -9.84
C GLU A 112 13.60 -2.97 -8.41
N ALA A 113 14.14 -4.06 -7.86
CA ALA A 113 13.77 -4.55 -6.52
C ALA A 113 14.04 -3.53 -5.39
N ASP A 114 14.98 -2.61 -5.58
CA ASP A 114 15.34 -1.56 -4.64
C ASP A 114 14.67 -0.20 -4.92
N ASP A 115 13.75 -0.12 -5.89
CA ASP A 115 13.09 1.14 -6.26
C ASP A 115 12.34 1.71 -5.04
N PRO A 116 12.53 3.02 -4.71
CA PRO A 116 11.88 3.66 -3.57
C PRO A 116 10.35 3.53 -3.55
N LEU A 117 9.71 3.40 -4.72
CA LEU A 117 8.26 3.21 -4.84
C LEU A 117 7.79 1.89 -4.22
N LEU A 118 8.67 0.88 -4.16
CA LEU A 118 8.33 -0.46 -3.64
C LEU A 118 8.39 -0.55 -2.11
N LYS A 119 9.04 0.40 -1.43
CA LYS A 119 9.32 0.36 0.02
C LYS A 119 8.08 0.16 0.90
N HIS A 120 6.92 0.63 0.45
CA HIS A 120 5.67 0.58 1.20
C HIS A 120 4.58 -0.26 0.51
N ILE A 121 4.93 -0.98 -0.55
CA ILE A 121 4.00 -1.80 -1.32
C ILE A 121 3.81 -3.14 -0.62
N SER A 122 2.56 -3.55 -0.44
CA SER A 122 2.20 -4.63 0.47
C SER A 122 2.65 -6.02 0.02
N PHE A 123 2.86 -6.20 -1.28
CA PHE A 123 3.28 -7.48 -1.85
C PHE A 123 4.80 -7.61 -2.03
N VAL A 124 5.57 -6.53 -1.86
CA VAL A 124 7.04 -6.62 -1.87
C VAL A 124 7.52 -7.05 -0.49
N SER A 125 8.08 -8.26 -0.40
CA SER A 125 8.61 -8.79 0.86
C SER A 125 9.74 -9.77 0.59
N GLU A 126 10.61 -10.00 1.58
CA GLU A 126 11.69 -10.99 1.51
C GLU A 126 11.20 -12.43 1.25
N TRP A 127 9.91 -12.68 1.46
CA TRP A 127 9.27 -14.00 1.29
C TRP A 127 8.51 -14.13 -0.04
N ASN A 128 8.40 -13.05 -0.82
CA ASN A 128 7.76 -13.06 -2.13
C ASN A 128 8.84 -12.91 -3.20
N TYR A 129 8.98 -13.92 -4.04
CA TYR A 129 9.66 -13.80 -5.33
C TYR A 129 8.60 -13.44 -6.37
N PHE A 130 8.65 -12.20 -6.86
CA PHE A 130 7.99 -11.77 -8.09
C PHE A 130 9.07 -11.58 -9.15
#